data_AF-A0A4Q3MBA0-F1
#
_entry.id   AF-A0A4Q3MBA0-F1
#
_cell.length_a   1.000
_cell.length_b   1.000
_cell.length_c   1.000
_cell.angle_alpha   90.00
_cell.angle_beta   90.00
_cell.angle_gamma   90.00
#
_symmetry.space_group_name_H-M   'P 1'
#
loop_
_entity.id
_entity.type
_entity.pdbx_description
1 polymer ?
#
loop_
_entity_poly.entity_id
_entity_poly.type
_entity_poly.pdbx_seq_one_letter_code
_entity_poly.pdbx_strand_id
1 'polypeptide(L)'
;MQFPADTVQSRINTPLGDVRLAASPAGLCGLWFDGQRHQPTEPLDGPNAWPVDDAHAVLQRAAGQLLQYLAGQRTQFDLPLDLSGGTPFQQAVWQALLQIDVGTTTSYGAISRQVGRPLAVRAVGAAVGRNPVSVIVPCHRVVGSAGDLTGYAGGLPRKLALLRLEGAVPPPTPSPSNTGTLPLFAPPMAPVAPVAPAARPAVHR
;
A
#
# COMPACT_ATOMS: atom_id res chain seq x y z
N MET A 1 11.05 -7.75 -17.23
CA MET A 1 11.53 -7.83 -15.84
C MET A 1 12.14 -9.19 -15.69
N GLN A 2 13.27 -9.29 -15.02
CA GLN A 2 13.96 -10.56 -14.78
C GLN A 2 14.00 -10.77 -13.27
N PHE A 3 13.66 -11.96 -12.81
CA PHE A 3 13.67 -12.29 -11.39
C PHE A 3 14.67 -13.42 -11.16
N PRO A 4 15.37 -13.44 -10.01
CA PRO A 4 16.24 -14.55 -9.65
C PRO A 4 15.50 -15.89 -9.61
N ALA A 5 16.20 -16.97 -9.99
CA ALA A 5 15.62 -18.32 -10.10
C ALA A 5 15.19 -18.90 -8.74
N ASP A 6 15.82 -18.43 -7.66
CA ASP A 6 15.57 -18.78 -6.26
C ASP A 6 14.54 -17.85 -5.58
N THR A 7 13.73 -17.16 -6.38
CA THR A 7 12.61 -16.37 -5.85
C THR A 7 11.56 -17.30 -5.24
N VAL A 8 11.10 -16.98 -4.04
CA VAL A 8 9.98 -17.61 -3.34
C VAL A 8 8.77 -16.67 -3.32
N GLN A 9 7.57 -17.22 -3.11
CA GLN A 9 6.34 -16.43 -3.01
C GLN A 9 5.48 -16.80 -1.80
N SER A 10 4.56 -15.90 -1.46
CA SER A 10 3.44 -16.15 -0.55
C SER A 10 2.23 -15.34 -0.98
N ARG A 11 1.08 -15.61 -0.37
CA ARG A 11 -0.17 -14.88 -0.62
C ARG A 11 -0.83 -14.53 0.69
N ILE A 12 -1.32 -13.30 0.80
CA ILE A 12 -2.04 -12.82 1.99
C ILE A 12 -3.34 -12.12 1.60
N ASN A 13 -4.32 -12.17 2.48
CA ASN A 13 -5.55 -11.40 2.34
C ASN A 13 -5.37 -10.00 2.93
N THR A 14 -5.89 -8.97 2.28
CA THR A 14 -5.89 -7.60 2.80
C THR A 14 -7.26 -6.95 2.61
N PRO A 15 -7.58 -5.85 3.32
CA PRO A 15 -8.82 -5.11 3.11
C PRO A 15 -9.01 -4.58 1.68
N LEU A 16 -7.95 -4.49 0.88
CA LEU A 16 -7.99 -4.07 -0.52
C LEU A 16 -7.93 -5.25 -1.51
N GLY A 17 -8.15 -6.47 -1.02
CA GLY A 17 -8.07 -7.72 -1.76
C GLY A 17 -6.76 -8.47 -1.54
N ASP A 18 -6.67 -9.64 -2.14
CA ASP A 18 -5.53 -10.53 -1.99
C ASP A 18 -4.27 -9.96 -2.64
N VAL A 19 -3.13 -10.22 -1.99
CA VAL A 19 -1.82 -9.72 -2.38
C VAL A 19 -0.85 -10.89 -2.51
N ARG A 20 -0.12 -10.92 -3.62
CA ARG A 20 1.01 -11.81 -3.88
C ARG A 20 2.30 -11.10 -3.50
N LEU A 21 3.11 -11.76 -2.69
CA LEU A 21 4.44 -11.30 -2.28
C LEU A 21 5.48 -12.22 -2.90
N ALA A 22 6.59 -11.65 -3.36
CA ALA A 22 7.73 -12.42 -3.84
C ALA A 22 9.05 -11.87 -3.28
N ALA A 23 9.95 -12.76 -2.91
CA ALA A 23 11.26 -12.41 -2.36
C ALA A 23 12.36 -13.18 -3.07
N SER A 24 13.38 -12.46 -3.49
CA SER A 24 14.66 -13.02 -3.90
C SER A 24 15.60 -13.10 -2.68
N PRO A 25 16.80 -13.70 -2.81
CA PRO A 25 17.80 -13.67 -1.73
C PRO A 25 18.20 -12.24 -1.31
N ALA A 26 18.08 -11.25 -2.21
CA ALA A 26 18.45 -9.87 -1.94
C ALA A 26 17.36 -9.08 -1.20
N GLY A 27 16.09 -9.51 -1.28
CA GLY A 27 14.99 -8.83 -0.61
C GLY A 27 13.63 -9.03 -1.28
N LEU A 28 12.66 -8.20 -0.89
CA LEU A 28 11.34 -8.18 -1.50
C LEU A 28 11.45 -7.66 -2.93
N CYS A 29 11.17 -8.52 -3.90
CA CYS A 29 11.21 -8.20 -5.33
C CYS A 29 9.81 -8.06 -5.94
N GLY A 30 8.76 -8.38 -5.18
CA GLY A 30 7.39 -8.38 -5.66
C GLY A 30 6.33 -8.13 -4.61
N LEU A 31 5.37 -7.27 -4.95
CA LEU A 31 4.10 -7.06 -4.25
C LEU A 31 3.04 -6.63 -5.29
N TRP A 32 2.10 -7.51 -5.57
CA TRP A 32 1.01 -7.27 -6.51
C TRP A 32 -0.33 -7.60 -5.88
N PHE A 33 -1.34 -6.77 -6.11
CA PHE A 33 -2.71 -7.22 -5.87
C PHE A 33 -3.09 -8.28 -6.91
N ASP A 34 -3.91 -9.25 -6.56
CA ASP A 34 -4.38 -10.22 -7.55
C ASP A 34 -5.14 -9.52 -8.70
N GLY A 35 -4.82 -9.96 -9.92
CA GLY A 35 -5.33 -9.37 -11.16
C GLY A 35 -4.70 -8.02 -11.52
N GLN A 36 -3.64 -7.59 -10.82
CA GLN A 36 -2.92 -6.37 -11.15
C GLN A 36 -2.27 -6.47 -12.53
N ARG A 37 -2.37 -5.39 -13.32
CA ARG A 37 -1.65 -5.30 -14.60
C ARG A 37 -0.14 -5.41 -14.37
N HIS A 38 0.53 -6.14 -15.27
CA HIS A 38 1.98 -6.39 -15.26
C HIS A 38 2.49 -7.26 -14.11
N GLN A 39 1.62 -7.94 -13.34
CA GLN A 39 2.08 -9.01 -12.46
C GLN A 39 2.68 -10.17 -13.29
N PRO A 40 3.72 -10.85 -12.79
CA PRO A 40 4.31 -11.98 -13.50
C PRO A 40 3.45 -13.24 -13.36
N THR A 41 2.45 -13.41 -14.22
CA THR A 41 1.48 -14.54 -14.11
C THR A 41 2.15 -15.91 -14.17
N GLU A 42 3.07 -16.16 -15.10
CA GLU A 42 3.74 -17.46 -15.23
C GLU A 42 4.56 -17.84 -13.97
N PRO A 43 5.44 -16.96 -13.42
CA PRO A 43 6.11 -17.25 -12.15
C PRO A 43 5.20 -17.32 -10.92
N LEU A 44 4.00 -16.76 -10.96
CA LEU A 44 3.07 -16.80 -9.84
C LEU A 44 2.19 -18.06 -9.87
N ASP A 45 1.59 -18.36 -11.02
CA ASP A 45 0.50 -19.35 -11.16
C ASP A 45 0.76 -20.41 -12.24
N GLY A 46 1.88 -20.32 -12.95
CA GLY A 46 2.24 -21.23 -14.04
C GLY A 46 2.82 -22.57 -13.57
N PRO A 47 3.12 -23.49 -14.50
CA PRO A 47 3.67 -24.81 -14.17
C PRO A 47 5.06 -24.75 -13.51
N ASN A 48 5.78 -23.64 -13.69
CA ASN A 48 7.06 -23.35 -13.05
C ASN A 48 6.92 -22.18 -12.06
N ALA A 49 5.76 -22.09 -11.39
CA ALA A 49 5.54 -21.09 -10.37
C ALA A 49 6.63 -21.16 -9.29
N TRP A 50 6.97 -20.00 -8.75
CA TRP A 50 7.87 -19.91 -7.61
C TRP A 50 7.34 -20.74 -6.45
N PRO A 51 8.22 -21.44 -5.71
CA PRO A 51 7.82 -22.19 -4.54
C PRO A 51 7.14 -21.26 -3.52
N VAL A 52 6.08 -21.77 -2.90
CA VAL A 52 5.41 -21.09 -1.78
C VAL A 52 6.24 -21.32 -0.53
N ASP A 53 6.63 -20.23 0.13
CA ASP A 53 7.32 -20.26 1.42
C ASP A 53 6.73 -19.20 2.36
N ASP A 54 5.64 -19.59 3.03
CA ASP A 54 4.97 -18.73 4.00
C ASP A 54 5.84 -18.46 5.24
N ALA A 55 6.89 -19.25 5.50
CA ALA A 55 7.79 -19.04 6.63
C ALA A 55 8.96 -18.09 6.30
N HIS A 56 9.12 -17.69 5.03
CA HIS A 56 10.23 -16.84 4.60
C HIS A 56 10.25 -15.49 5.35
N ALA A 57 11.37 -15.19 6.01
CA ALA A 57 11.47 -14.05 6.94
C ALA A 57 11.21 -12.68 6.31
N VAL A 58 11.55 -12.49 5.02
CA VAL A 58 11.25 -11.24 4.30
C VAL A 58 9.75 -11.14 3.96
N LEU A 59 9.13 -12.26 3.58
CA LEU A 59 7.72 -12.29 3.21
C LEU A 59 6.82 -12.07 4.43
N GLN A 60 7.12 -12.73 5.55
CA GLN A 60 6.43 -12.51 6.84
C GLN A 60 6.54 -11.07 7.32
N ARG A 61 7.73 -10.47 7.24
CA ARG A 61 7.92 -9.05 7.56
C ARG A 61 7.11 -8.17 6.61
N ALA A 62 7.18 -8.38 5.30
CA ALA A 62 6.44 -7.59 4.34
C ALA A 62 4.92 -7.67 4.56
N ALA A 63 4.40 -8.89 4.80
CA ALA A 63 2.99 -9.12 5.11
C ALA A 63 2.54 -8.36 6.37
N GLY A 64 3.27 -8.52 7.48
CA GLY A 64 2.95 -7.84 8.73
C GLY A 64 3.01 -6.32 8.59
N GLN A 65 4.03 -5.79 7.91
CA GLN A 65 4.15 -4.35 7.70
C GLN A 65 3.06 -3.79 6.78
N LEU A 66 2.68 -4.51 5.72
CA LEU A 66 1.60 -4.14 4.83
C LEU A 66 0.26 -4.07 5.57
N LEU A 67 -0.04 -5.07 6.40
CA LEU A 67 -1.28 -5.08 7.18
C LEU A 67 -1.34 -3.93 8.19
N GLN A 68 -0.24 -3.66 8.90
CA GLN A 68 -0.14 -2.52 9.81
C GLN A 68 -0.28 -1.18 9.06
N TYR A 69 0.30 -1.07 7.88
CA TYR A 69 0.15 0.10 7.02
C TYR A 69 -1.31 0.31 6.60
N LEU A 70 -1.97 -0.73 6.07
CA LEU A 70 -3.38 -0.67 5.64
C LEU A 70 -4.35 -0.42 6.80
N ALA A 71 -3.95 -0.75 8.03
CA ALA A 71 -4.69 -0.41 9.26
C ALA A 71 -4.41 1.02 9.78
N GLY A 72 -3.55 1.80 9.12
CA GLY A 72 -3.17 3.15 9.55
C GLY A 72 -2.22 3.19 10.76
N GLN A 73 -1.61 2.05 11.12
CA GLN A 73 -0.72 1.91 12.28
C GLN A 73 0.75 2.14 11.93
N ARG A 74 1.06 2.26 10.63
CA ARG A 74 2.42 2.47 10.09
C ARG A 74 2.35 3.43 8.92
N THR A 75 3.38 4.26 8.78
CA THR A 75 3.58 5.14 7.62
C THR A 75 4.85 4.83 6.81
N GLN A 76 5.80 4.06 7.36
CA GLN A 76 7.09 3.76 6.72
C GLN A 76 7.38 2.25 6.71
N PHE A 77 7.95 1.76 5.62
CA PHE A 77 8.37 0.36 5.49
C PHE A 77 9.87 0.21 5.77
N ASP A 78 10.22 -0.80 6.56
CA ASP A 78 11.60 -1.22 6.83
C ASP A 78 11.80 -2.63 6.27
N LEU A 79 12.11 -2.69 4.98
CA LEU A 79 12.21 -3.93 4.21
C LEU A 79 13.39 -3.82 3.23
N PRO A 80 14.23 -4.87 3.09
CA PRO A 80 15.17 -4.93 1.99
C PRO A 80 14.39 -5.06 0.68
N LEU A 81 14.67 -4.18 -0.29
CA LEU A 81 14.03 -4.21 -1.61
C LEU A 81 15.02 -4.66 -2.67
N ASP A 82 14.57 -5.58 -3.52
CA ASP A 82 15.30 -5.97 -4.73
C ASP A 82 14.56 -5.45 -5.96
N LEU A 83 15.03 -4.31 -6.48
CA LEU A 83 14.50 -3.69 -7.68
C LEU A 83 15.31 -4.04 -8.94
N SER A 84 16.32 -4.91 -8.82
CA SER A 84 17.29 -5.18 -9.89
C SER A 84 16.66 -5.80 -11.15
N GLY A 85 15.47 -6.39 -11.03
CA GLY A 85 14.73 -6.97 -12.16
C GLY A 85 14.21 -5.98 -13.19
N GLY A 86 14.22 -4.68 -12.90
CA GLY A 86 13.88 -3.62 -13.85
C GLY A 86 15.04 -3.18 -14.72
N THR A 87 14.76 -2.48 -15.82
CA THR A 87 15.82 -1.76 -16.56
C THR A 87 16.42 -0.64 -15.72
N PRO A 88 17.64 -0.15 -16.02
CA PRO A 88 18.22 0.99 -15.28
C PRO A 88 17.30 2.21 -15.20
N PHE A 89 16.55 2.49 -16.27
CA PHE A 89 15.56 3.58 -16.28
C PHE A 89 14.38 3.30 -15.34
N GLN A 90 13.86 2.08 -15.32
CA GLN A 90 12.78 1.70 -14.41
C GLN A 90 13.23 1.79 -12.95
N GLN A 91 14.42 1.26 -12.64
CA GLN A 91 15.01 1.34 -11.31
C GLN A 91 15.15 2.78 -10.84
N ALA A 92 15.66 3.68 -11.68
CA ALA A 92 15.76 5.11 -11.35
C ALA A 92 14.40 5.75 -11.06
N VAL A 93 13.36 5.41 -11.83
CA VAL A 93 11.99 5.86 -11.57
C VAL A 93 11.47 5.32 -10.24
N TRP A 94 11.60 4.02 -9.97
CA TRP A 94 11.11 3.43 -8.72
C TRP A 94 11.85 3.97 -7.49
N GLN A 95 13.15 4.23 -7.60
CA GLN A 95 13.91 4.92 -6.56
C GLN A 95 13.41 6.34 -6.32
N ALA A 96 13.06 7.09 -7.38
CA ALA A 96 12.44 8.40 -7.23
C ALA A 96 11.06 8.32 -6.56
N LEU A 97 10.28 7.25 -6.80
CA LEU A 97 8.99 7.05 -6.12
C LEU A 97 9.16 6.86 -4.61
N LEU A 98 10.20 6.15 -4.17
CA LEU A 98 10.48 5.93 -2.74
C LEU A 98 10.77 7.24 -1.97
N GLN A 99 11.10 8.33 -2.67
CA GLN A 99 11.32 9.66 -2.08
C GLN A 99 10.03 10.47 -1.88
N ILE A 100 8.87 9.96 -2.28
CA ILE A 100 7.59 10.66 -2.12
C ILE A 100 7.06 10.41 -0.71
N ASP A 101 6.89 11.44 0.09
CA ASP A 101 6.38 11.33 1.47
C ASP A 101 4.94 10.84 1.53
N VAL A 102 4.61 10.11 2.60
CA VAL A 102 3.23 9.71 2.93
C VAL A 102 2.32 10.94 3.01
N GLY A 103 1.11 10.83 2.47
CA GLY A 103 0.13 11.92 2.51
C GLY A 103 0.38 13.02 1.48
N THR A 104 1.41 12.88 0.67
CA THR A 104 1.72 13.79 -0.43
C THR A 104 1.53 13.12 -1.79
N THR A 105 1.37 13.93 -2.83
CA THR A 105 1.34 13.44 -4.21
C THR A 105 2.33 14.20 -5.07
N THR A 106 2.71 13.58 -6.19
CA THR A 106 3.54 14.18 -7.21
C THR A 106 2.96 13.92 -8.60
N SER A 107 3.53 14.52 -9.64
CA SER A 107 3.11 14.32 -11.02
C SER A 107 4.13 13.51 -11.82
N TYR A 108 3.67 12.85 -12.88
CA TYR A 108 4.57 12.15 -13.82
C TYR A 108 5.67 13.08 -14.40
N GLY A 109 5.35 14.36 -14.63
CA GLY A 109 6.30 15.35 -15.09
C GLY A 109 7.32 15.78 -14.02
N ALA A 110 6.94 15.77 -12.74
CA ALA A 110 7.87 16.01 -11.66
C ALA A 110 8.88 14.86 -11.53
N ILE A 111 8.40 13.61 -11.60
CA ILE A 111 9.28 12.44 -11.62
C ILE A 111 10.20 12.46 -12.84
N SER A 112 9.71 12.83 -14.03
CA SER A 112 10.55 12.90 -15.24
C SER A 112 11.70 13.90 -15.10
N ARG A 113 11.45 15.05 -14.44
CA ARG A 113 12.50 16.01 -14.11
C ARG A 113 13.48 15.46 -13.07
N GLN A 114 12.98 14.82 -12.01
CA GLN A 114 13.80 14.26 -10.94
C GLN A 114 14.78 13.19 -11.45
N VAL A 115 14.36 12.36 -12.42
CA VAL A 115 15.24 11.34 -13.03
C VAL A 115 16.11 11.89 -14.19
N GLY A 116 16.15 13.21 -14.39
CA GLY A 116 16.98 13.85 -15.42
C GLY A 116 16.50 13.63 -16.86
N ARG A 117 15.21 13.27 -17.05
CA ARG A 117 14.61 12.99 -18.36
C ARG A 117 13.30 13.77 -18.54
N PRO A 118 13.32 15.13 -18.55
CA PRO A 118 12.13 15.97 -18.52
C PRO A 118 11.12 15.66 -19.64
N LEU A 119 11.60 15.31 -20.83
CA LEU A 119 10.77 14.99 -22.00
C LEU A 119 10.19 13.55 -21.98
N ALA A 120 10.60 12.70 -21.04
CA ALA A 120 10.26 11.26 -21.02
C ALA A 120 9.00 10.93 -20.20
N VAL A 121 8.04 11.86 -20.08
CA VAL A 121 6.85 11.71 -19.21
C VAL A 121 6.06 10.41 -19.49
N ARG A 122 5.86 10.06 -20.77
CA ARG A 122 5.16 8.82 -21.14
C ARG A 122 5.93 7.57 -20.73
N ALA A 123 7.26 7.57 -20.91
CA ALA A 123 8.12 6.47 -20.49
C ALA A 123 8.14 6.33 -18.96
N VAL A 124 8.15 7.44 -18.23
CA VAL A 124 7.98 7.45 -16.78
C VAL A 124 6.65 6.83 -16.39
N GLY A 125 5.52 7.23 -17.01
CA GLY A 125 4.23 6.60 -16.75
C GLY A 125 4.23 5.09 -16.98
N ALA A 126 4.89 4.62 -18.04
CA ALA A 126 5.05 3.20 -18.33
C ALA A 126 5.95 2.47 -17.30
N ALA A 127 6.94 3.14 -16.70
CA ALA A 127 7.78 2.61 -15.64
C ALA A 127 7.07 2.58 -14.29
N VAL A 128 6.34 3.65 -13.92
CA VAL A 128 5.49 3.73 -12.73
C VAL A 128 4.45 2.61 -12.75
N GLY A 129 3.80 2.38 -13.90
CA GLY A 129 2.82 1.30 -14.06
C GLY A 129 3.41 -0.12 -13.97
N ARG A 130 4.72 -0.28 -14.18
CA ARG A 130 5.44 -1.56 -14.08
C ARG A 130 6.16 -1.74 -12.74
N ASN A 131 5.86 -0.90 -11.75
CA ASN A 131 6.38 -1.10 -10.39
C ASN A 131 6.07 -2.52 -9.90
N PRO A 132 7.09 -3.33 -9.55
CA PRO A 132 6.86 -4.68 -9.07
C PRO A 132 6.48 -4.74 -7.59
N VAL A 133 6.75 -3.71 -6.79
CA VAL A 133 6.53 -3.72 -5.35
C VAL A 133 5.49 -2.66 -4.98
N SER A 134 4.23 -2.93 -5.30
CA SER A 134 3.13 -1.99 -5.09
C SER A 134 2.97 -1.62 -3.61
N VAL A 135 2.35 -0.47 -3.33
CA VAL A 135 2.18 0.11 -1.98
C VAL A 135 3.50 0.56 -1.33
N ILE A 136 4.50 -0.32 -1.23
CA ILE A 136 5.81 -0.05 -0.63
C ILE A 136 6.62 0.90 -1.51
N VAL A 137 6.76 0.60 -2.80
CA VAL A 137 7.18 1.60 -3.80
C VAL A 137 5.90 2.37 -4.19
N PRO A 138 5.74 3.64 -3.80
CA PRO A 138 4.42 4.26 -3.69
C PRO A 138 3.94 4.85 -5.03
N CYS A 139 3.76 3.99 -6.05
CA CYS A 139 3.30 4.40 -7.37
C CYS A 139 1.87 4.99 -7.37
N HIS A 140 1.06 4.74 -6.32
CA HIS A 140 -0.25 5.36 -6.13
C HIS A 140 -0.18 6.86 -5.80
N ARG A 141 0.98 7.37 -5.35
CA ARG A 141 1.20 8.81 -5.06
C ARG A 141 1.47 9.67 -6.31
N VAL A 142 1.57 9.05 -7.49
CA VAL A 142 1.76 9.77 -8.76
C VAL A 142 0.42 10.04 -9.43
N VAL A 143 0.09 11.31 -9.67
CA VAL A 143 -1.18 11.75 -10.26
C VAL A 143 -0.99 12.54 -11.56
N GLY A 144 -2.08 12.84 -12.26
CA GLY A 144 -2.07 13.74 -13.42
C GLY A 144 -1.64 15.16 -13.03
N SER A 145 -1.22 15.98 -13.99
CA SER A 145 -0.77 17.35 -13.72
C SER A 145 -1.85 18.26 -13.13
N ALA A 146 -3.13 17.97 -13.41
CA ALA A 146 -4.28 18.68 -12.83
C ALA A 146 -4.79 18.06 -11.52
N GLY A 147 -4.08 17.07 -10.97
CA GLY A 147 -4.51 16.32 -9.78
C GLY A 147 -5.41 15.12 -10.07
N ASP A 148 -5.73 14.86 -11.34
CA ASP A 148 -6.62 13.76 -11.72
C ASP A 148 -6.04 12.40 -11.33
N LEU A 149 -6.88 11.58 -10.69
CA LEU A 149 -6.59 10.18 -10.40
C LEU A 149 -6.70 9.35 -11.68
N THR A 150 -5.61 9.34 -12.42
CA THR A 150 -5.46 8.52 -13.62
C THR A 150 -4.48 7.38 -13.35
N GLY A 151 -4.71 6.24 -13.99
CA GLY A 151 -3.75 5.13 -14.09
C GLY A 151 -3.29 4.55 -12.74
N TYR A 152 -3.68 3.30 -12.48
CA TYR A 152 -3.03 2.48 -11.46
C TYR A 152 -3.02 1.03 -11.93
N ALA A 153 -1.91 0.33 -11.74
CA ALA A 153 -1.79 -1.06 -12.18
C ALA A 153 -2.77 -1.97 -11.40
N GLY A 154 -2.92 -1.73 -10.10
CA GLY A 154 -3.88 -2.41 -9.23
C GLY A 154 -5.31 -1.85 -9.27
N GLY A 155 -5.64 -0.95 -10.21
CA GLY A 155 -6.99 -0.37 -10.35
C GLY A 155 -7.28 0.88 -9.51
N LEU A 156 -8.04 1.82 -10.09
CA LEU A 156 -8.34 3.12 -9.47
C LEU A 156 -8.98 3.06 -8.06
N PRO A 157 -9.89 2.11 -7.74
CA PRO A 157 -10.44 2.00 -6.39
C PRO A 157 -9.36 1.82 -5.31
N ARG A 158 -8.34 0.99 -5.57
CA ARG A 158 -7.23 0.76 -4.63
C ARG A 158 -6.36 2.00 -4.49
N LYS A 159 -6.04 2.68 -5.60
CA LYS A 159 -5.29 3.95 -5.56
C LYS A 159 -5.98 5.00 -4.70
N LEU A 160 -7.30 5.18 -4.89
CA LEU A 160 -8.10 6.11 -4.10
C LEU A 160 -8.14 5.72 -2.61
N ALA A 161 -8.30 4.43 -2.30
CA ALA A 161 -8.29 3.95 -0.92
C ALA A 161 -6.94 4.21 -0.23
N LEU A 162 -5.82 3.95 -0.91
CA LEU A 162 -4.48 4.23 -0.38
C LEU A 162 -4.24 5.72 -0.17
N LEU A 163 -4.62 6.57 -1.13
CA LEU A 163 -4.47 8.03 -0.99
C LEU A 163 -5.32 8.60 0.15
N ARG A 164 -6.52 8.05 0.38
CA ARG A 164 -7.38 8.43 1.52
C ARG A 164 -6.81 7.98 2.85
N LEU A 165 -6.31 6.75 2.92
CA LEU A 165 -5.62 6.21 4.11
C LEU A 165 -4.46 7.13 4.51
N GLU A 166 -3.72 7.65 3.53
CA GLU A 166 -2.62 8.57 3.76
C GLU A 166 -3.04 10.03 4.03
N GLY A 167 -4.32 10.39 3.87
CA GLY A 167 -4.79 11.77 3.99
C GLY A 167 -4.47 12.68 2.80
N ALA A 168 -3.99 12.12 1.69
CA ALA A 168 -3.63 12.88 0.48
C ALA A 168 -4.85 13.34 -0.36
N VAL A 169 -6.00 12.68 -0.17
CA VAL A 169 -7.28 13.03 -0.83
C VAL A 169 -8.37 13.03 0.25
N PRO A 170 -9.22 14.07 0.31
CA PRO A 170 -10.29 14.14 1.29
C PRO A 170 -11.27 12.96 1.14
N PRO A 171 -11.93 12.56 2.25
CA PRO A 171 -13.05 11.63 2.16
C PRO A 171 -14.14 12.23 1.25
N PRO A 172 -14.97 11.39 0.61
CA PRO A 172 -16.07 11.91 -0.19
C PRO A 172 -16.95 12.80 0.69
N THR A 173 -17.21 14.03 0.25
CA THR A 173 -18.14 14.92 0.94
C THR A 173 -19.50 14.20 0.99
N PRO A 174 -20.14 14.04 2.15
CA PRO A 174 -21.48 13.50 2.20
C PRO A 174 -22.39 14.42 1.37
N SER A 175 -22.98 13.89 0.30
CA SER A 175 -23.93 14.63 -0.50
C SER A 175 -25.11 15.06 0.38
N PRO A 176 -25.61 16.32 0.27
CA PRO A 176 -26.76 16.78 1.05
C PRO A 176 -28.10 16.13 0.66
N SER A 177 -28.11 15.09 -0.17
CA SER A 177 -29.32 14.48 -0.73
C SER A 177 -29.66 13.12 -0.11
N ASN A 178 -29.59 13.00 1.22
CA ASN A 178 -30.29 11.92 1.94
C ASN A 178 -30.66 12.30 3.39
N THR A 179 -31.47 13.35 3.55
CA THR A 179 -32.32 13.47 4.74
C THR A 179 -33.44 12.44 4.64
N GLY A 180 -33.17 11.22 5.09
CA GLY A 180 -34.18 10.18 5.09
C GLY A 180 -33.64 8.78 5.31
N THR A 181 -32.89 8.55 6.39
CA THR A 181 -32.86 7.32 7.21
C THR A 181 -31.80 7.49 8.28
N LEU A 182 -32.22 7.48 9.55
CA LEU A 182 -31.31 7.46 10.71
C LEU A 182 -30.49 6.15 10.67
N PRO A 183 -29.16 6.17 10.86
CA PRO A 183 -28.42 4.94 11.06
C PRO A 183 -28.75 4.40 12.46
N LEU A 184 -29.40 3.24 12.47
CA LEU A 184 -29.74 2.47 13.66
C LEU A 184 -28.50 1.68 14.11
N PHE A 185 -27.43 2.37 14.51
CA PHE A 185 -26.27 1.77 15.18
C PHE A 185 -25.62 2.81 16.08
N ALA A 186 -26.13 2.90 17.31
CA ALA A 186 -25.36 3.45 18.42
C ALA A 186 -24.30 2.42 18.84
N PRO A 187 -23.05 2.83 19.14
CA PRO A 187 -22.09 1.93 19.78
C PRO A 187 -22.58 1.58 21.20
N PRO A 188 -22.30 0.36 21.72
CA PRO A 188 -22.67 0.03 23.08
C PRO A 188 -21.94 0.97 24.05
N MET A 189 -22.71 1.60 24.94
CA MET A 189 -22.18 2.38 26.06
C MET A 189 -21.22 1.51 26.88
N ALA A 190 -20.04 2.05 27.19
CA ALA A 190 -19.13 1.46 28.15
C ALA A 190 -19.83 1.31 29.52
N PRO A 191 -19.56 0.23 30.29
CA PRO A 191 -20.15 0.06 31.60
C PRO A 191 -19.68 1.18 32.54
N VAL A 192 -20.65 1.86 33.15
CA VAL A 192 -20.44 2.82 34.23
C VAL A 192 -19.78 2.08 35.41
N ALA A 193 -18.61 2.56 35.82
CA ALA A 193 -17.91 2.04 37.00
C ALA A 193 -18.77 2.24 38.26
N PRO A 194 -18.80 1.28 39.20
CA PRO A 194 -19.56 1.43 40.43
C PRO A 194 -18.97 2.55 41.29
N VAL A 195 -19.85 3.46 41.73
CA VAL A 195 -19.58 4.48 42.75
C VAL A 195 -19.21 3.77 44.06
N ALA A 196 -18.02 4.05 44.59
CA ALA A 196 -17.58 3.55 45.89
C ALA A 196 -18.49 4.11 47.01
N PRO A 197 -18.86 3.31 48.03
CA PRO A 197 -19.65 3.81 49.15
C PRO A 197 -18.81 4.73 50.04
N ALA A 198 -19.41 5.87 50.40
CA ALA A 198 -18.84 6.84 51.32
C ALA A 198 -18.52 6.20 52.69
N ALA A 199 -17.33 6.51 53.21
CA ALA A 199 -16.88 6.09 54.53
C ALA A 199 -17.80 6.66 55.62
N ARG A 200 -18.26 5.78 56.53
CA ARG A 200 -18.95 6.18 57.77
C ARG A 200 -17.94 6.82 58.74
N PRO A 201 -18.30 7.90 59.46
CA PRO A 201 -17.43 8.47 60.47
C PRO A 201 -17.35 7.56 61.70
N ALA A 202 -16.15 7.46 62.27
CA ALA A 202 -15.85 6.73 63.49
C ALA A 202 -16.60 7.34 64.69
N VAL A 203 -17.32 6.50 65.44
CA VAL A 203 -17.90 6.87 66.73
C VAL A 203 -16.85 6.54 67.80
N HIS A 204 -16.33 7.57 68.47
CA HIS A 204 -15.55 7.45 69.68
C HIS A 204 -16.45 7.04 70.86
N ARG A 205 -16.10 5.94 71.54
CA ARG A 205 -16.30 5.74 72.98
C ARG A 205 -15.18 4.84 73.50
#